data_AF-A0A5E4NCP8-F1
#
_entry.id   AF-A0A5E4NCP8-F1
#
_cell.length_a   1.000
_cell.length_b   1.000
_cell.length_c   1.000
_cell.angle_alpha   90.00
_cell.angle_beta   90.00
_cell.angle_gamma   90.00
#
_symmetry.space_group_name_H-M   'P 1'
#
loop_
_entity.id
_entity.type
_entity.pdbx_description
1 polymer ?
#
loop_
_entity_poly.entity_id
_entity_poly.type
_entity_poly.pdbx_seq_one_letter_code
_entity_poly.pdbx_strand_id
1 'polypeptide(L)'
;MNATDDEYWNEKSFEGFSFEDEEKEVNLNKKIPPEYEGLLIGSSETKLDNVESLDTLLSKDILDKIFLKPDSKSNKTSSTQQKQKSVKSTIESIVMSYKYTLEPYRSLEEKKMLLKESLDTEDGNAILTVIIFLTSTLKKNIFQRILRDNPVAASHYVQYLYSNQYIDELVDTLEMLGRTKDAMMILFKCGCRNPKNCLQRLNVCANLAEDQYDKQMISQFIHLVGKYEVKWAQFMSVVTLISDKCKEQQNVNSCRMLANEFNLSAKQLEATLLITFSQLQNWVLVDDMFVNKNWLGKDKLALSLPIAETVKLLHLNGAPSSSLTRYIKMIKDSDERLELAKKFYCHHVIIDDFVTKKDRRGLLIYKLTLQKQSESYYYADIILKSPNIKWKN
;
A
#
# COMPACT_ATOMS: atom_id res chain seq x y z
N MET A 1 28.51 25.43 31.93
CA MET A 1 29.11 24.08 31.97
C MET A 1 28.31 23.25 31.00
N ASN A 2 28.87 23.08 29.80
CA ASN A 2 28.24 22.35 28.70
C ASN A 2 28.64 20.89 28.82
N ALA A 3 27.67 19.99 28.88
CA ALA A 3 27.83 18.59 28.52
C ALA A 3 26.94 18.39 27.29
N THR A 4 27.58 18.20 26.14
CA THR A 4 26.99 18.03 24.82
C THR A 4 26.50 16.60 24.63
N ASP A 5 25.33 16.43 24.03
CA ASP A 5 24.62 15.18 23.69
C ASP A 5 25.37 14.26 22.70
N ASP A 6 26.66 14.49 22.46
CA ASP A 6 27.46 13.85 21.41
C ASP A 6 28.23 12.60 21.89
N GLU A 7 28.16 12.24 23.17
CA GLU A 7 28.89 11.09 23.73
C GLU A 7 28.14 9.75 23.67
N TYR A 8 26.85 9.72 23.30
CA TYR A 8 26.09 8.46 23.22
C TYR A 8 26.35 7.66 21.93
N TRP A 9 26.87 8.31 20.88
CA TRP A 9 27.09 7.67 19.57
C TRP A 9 28.51 7.16 19.33
N ASN A 10 29.45 7.43 20.25
CA ASN A 10 30.85 7.08 20.10
C ASN A 10 31.30 6.09 21.16
N GLU A 11 30.75 4.87 21.13
CA GLU A 11 31.48 3.65 21.53
C GLU A 11 30.61 2.40 21.31
N LYS A 12 30.81 1.71 20.18
CA LYS A 12 31.39 0.36 20.20
C LYS A 12 31.65 -0.13 18.78
N SER A 13 32.90 -0.52 18.62
CA SER A 13 33.50 -1.18 17.48
C SER A 13 32.63 -2.28 16.88
N PHE A 14 32.58 -2.25 15.55
CA PHE A 14 32.13 -3.27 14.64
C PHE A 14 32.70 -4.66 15.02
N GLU A 15 31.89 -5.51 15.65
CA GLU A 15 32.08 -6.96 15.65
C GLU A 15 31.05 -7.54 14.68
N GLY A 16 31.51 -7.92 13.49
CA GLY A 16 30.72 -8.76 12.61
C GLY A 16 30.57 -10.13 13.24
N PHE A 17 29.34 -10.62 13.41
CA PHE A 17 29.12 -11.99 13.84
C PHE A 17 27.92 -12.66 13.17
N SER A 18 28.25 -13.86 12.70
CA SER A 18 27.43 -14.95 12.18
C SER A 18 26.70 -15.67 13.31
N PHE A 19 25.51 -16.19 13.06
CA PHE A 19 24.96 -17.30 13.83
C PHE A 19 24.34 -18.35 12.90
N GLU A 20 24.92 -19.54 13.00
CA GLU A 20 24.46 -20.82 12.48
C GLU A 20 23.13 -21.22 13.14
N ASP A 21 22.20 -21.65 12.30
CA ASP A 21 21.26 -22.76 12.41
C ASP A 21 20.50 -23.03 13.73
N GLU A 22 19.17 -22.88 13.66
CA GLU A 22 18.27 -23.93 14.17
C GLU A 22 17.72 -24.70 12.96
N GLU A 23 18.32 -25.86 12.67
CA GLU A 23 17.79 -26.84 11.73
C GLU A 23 16.39 -27.28 12.14
N LYS A 24 15.41 -27.09 11.25
CA LYS A 24 14.14 -27.83 11.30
C LYS A 24 14.05 -28.69 10.05
N GLU A 25 14.15 -30.00 10.27
CA GLU A 25 13.87 -31.02 9.26
C GLU A 25 12.50 -30.78 8.61
N VAL A 26 12.49 -30.53 7.30
CA VAL A 26 11.27 -30.41 6.51
C VAL A 26 10.86 -31.79 6.03
N ASN A 27 9.83 -32.34 6.68
CA ASN A 27 9.15 -33.55 6.24
C ASN A 27 8.29 -33.23 4.99
N LEU A 28 8.81 -33.57 3.81
CA LEU A 28 8.15 -33.39 2.51
C LEU A 28 7.02 -34.41 2.33
N ASN A 29 5.88 -34.23 3.01
CA ASN A 29 4.62 -34.91 2.67
C ASN A 29 3.41 -34.25 3.35
N LYS A 30 2.98 -33.07 2.86
CA LYS A 30 1.60 -32.60 3.08
C LYS A 30 1.02 -31.99 1.80
N LYS A 31 -0.10 -32.59 1.37
CA LYS A 31 -0.98 -32.15 0.28
C LYS A 31 -1.43 -30.70 0.48
N ILE A 32 -1.39 -29.92 -0.59
CA ILE A 32 -1.96 -28.57 -0.68
C ILE A 32 -3.45 -28.71 -1.12
N PRO A 33 -4.42 -28.03 -0.48
CA PRO A 33 -5.79 -27.91 -0.98
C PRO A 33 -5.89 -26.82 -2.08
N PRO A 34 -6.84 -26.93 -3.03
CA PRO A 34 -6.97 -25.97 -4.11
C PRO A 34 -7.77 -24.75 -3.66
N GLU A 35 -7.33 -23.56 -4.10
CA GLU A 35 -8.13 -22.41 -4.56
C GLU A 35 -7.30 -21.13 -4.42
N TYR A 36 -7.00 -20.48 -5.56
CA TYR A 36 -7.48 -19.12 -5.85
C TYR A 36 -7.20 -18.78 -7.34
N GLU A 37 -8.30 -18.53 -8.02
CA GLU A 37 -8.58 -17.90 -9.31
C GLU A 37 -7.41 -17.35 -10.15
N GLY A 38 -7.30 -17.90 -11.36
CA GLY A 38 -6.43 -17.40 -12.42
C GLY A 38 -7.05 -16.25 -13.21
N LEU A 39 -6.19 -15.31 -13.62
CA LEU A 39 -6.47 -14.40 -14.73
C LEU A 39 -6.52 -15.22 -16.04
N LEU A 40 -7.69 -15.31 -16.64
CA LEU A 40 -7.87 -15.75 -18.02
C LEU A 40 -7.33 -14.68 -18.98
N ILE A 41 -6.33 -15.05 -19.79
CA ILE A 41 -5.95 -14.30 -21.00
C ILE A 41 -6.32 -15.15 -22.21
N GLY A 42 -6.96 -14.49 -23.18
CA GLY A 42 -7.79 -15.07 -24.22
C GLY A 42 -7.13 -16.13 -25.11
N SER A 43 -7.91 -17.17 -25.36
CA SER A 43 -7.72 -18.14 -26.43
C SER A 43 -8.15 -17.54 -27.77
N SER A 44 -7.18 -17.27 -28.65
CA SER A 44 -7.40 -17.21 -30.09
C SER A 44 -7.04 -18.56 -30.68
N GLU A 45 -8.05 -19.28 -31.17
CA GLU A 45 -7.89 -20.50 -31.96
C GLU A 45 -7.10 -20.21 -33.24
N THR A 46 -5.88 -20.72 -33.33
CA THR A 46 -5.19 -20.89 -34.61
C THR A 46 -5.12 -22.38 -34.91
N LYS A 47 -5.79 -22.79 -35.99
CA LYS A 47 -5.75 -24.14 -36.57
C LYS A 47 -4.30 -24.58 -36.78
N LEU A 48 -3.98 -25.74 -36.22
CA LEU A 48 -2.71 -26.43 -36.43
C LEU A 48 -2.80 -27.20 -37.77
N ASP A 49 -2.51 -26.54 -38.88
CA ASP A 49 -2.33 -27.22 -40.16
C ASP A 49 -0.85 -27.61 -40.31
N ASN A 50 -0.61 -28.88 -40.65
CA ASN A 50 0.67 -29.57 -40.91
C ASN A 50 1.41 -30.18 -39.71
N VAL A 51 0.79 -31.17 -39.06
CA VAL A 51 1.56 -32.21 -38.35
C VAL A 51 2.04 -33.23 -39.38
N GLU A 52 3.34 -33.22 -39.72
CA GLU A 52 3.95 -34.27 -40.53
C GLU A 52 3.85 -35.64 -39.82
N SER A 53 3.65 -36.70 -40.60
CA SER A 53 3.51 -38.07 -40.07
C SER A 53 4.75 -38.48 -39.29
N LEU A 54 4.55 -39.25 -38.20
CA LEU A 54 5.61 -39.85 -37.39
C LEU A 54 6.61 -40.65 -38.25
N ASP A 55 6.16 -41.20 -39.38
CA ASP A 55 6.99 -42.00 -40.29
C ASP A 55 8.08 -41.18 -40.99
N THR A 56 7.86 -39.87 -41.16
CA THR A 56 8.84 -38.93 -41.73
C THR A 56 9.94 -38.56 -40.72
N LEU A 57 9.59 -38.52 -39.42
CA LEU A 57 10.50 -38.24 -38.30
C LEU A 57 11.31 -39.47 -37.84
N LEU A 58 10.83 -40.68 -38.18
CA LEU A 58 11.46 -41.96 -37.86
C LEU A 58 12.13 -42.60 -39.09
N SER A 59 12.53 -41.80 -40.09
CA SER A 59 13.33 -42.32 -41.20
C SER A 59 14.58 -43.02 -40.68
N LYS A 60 14.96 -44.12 -41.33
CA LYS A 60 16.09 -44.99 -40.98
C LYS A 60 17.40 -44.19 -40.80
N ASP A 61 17.56 -43.10 -41.55
CA ASP A 61 18.71 -42.19 -41.46
C ASP A 61 18.81 -41.41 -40.13
N ILE A 62 17.68 -41.15 -39.46
CA ILE A 62 17.63 -40.47 -38.15
C ILE A 62 17.94 -41.48 -37.04
N LEU A 63 17.40 -42.70 -37.16
CA LEU A 63 17.70 -43.80 -36.24
C LEU A 63 19.18 -44.22 -36.30
N ASP A 64 19.78 -44.27 -37.48
CA ASP A 64 21.21 -44.58 -37.62
C ASP A 64 22.12 -43.51 -36.97
N LYS A 65 21.69 -42.24 -36.91
CA LYS A 65 22.38 -41.18 -36.16
C LYS A 65 22.21 -41.28 -34.63
N ILE A 66 21.13 -41.90 -34.16
CA ILE A 66 20.86 -42.09 -32.72
C ILE A 66 21.56 -43.35 -32.20
N PHE A 67 21.69 -44.41 -33.02
CA PHE A 67 22.14 -45.73 -32.56
C PHE A 67 23.57 -46.13 -32.98
N LEU A 68 24.22 -45.45 -33.94
CA LEU A 68 25.62 -45.74 -34.27
C LEU A 68 26.57 -44.85 -33.46
N LYS A 69 27.42 -45.51 -32.65
CA LYS A 69 28.58 -44.87 -32.01
C LYS A 69 29.44 -44.19 -33.09
N PRO A 70 29.99 -42.99 -32.83
CA PRO A 70 30.90 -42.36 -33.78
C PRO A 70 32.20 -43.17 -33.83
N ASP A 71 32.47 -43.77 -34.98
CA ASP A 71 33.79 -44.32 -35.27
C ASP A 71 34.84 -43.21 -35.13
N SER A 72 35.90 -43.58 -34.42
CA SER A 72 37.06 -42.78 -34.12
C SER A 72 37.83 -42.42 -35.40
N LYS A 73 37.49 -41.28 -36.00
CA LYS A 73 38.42 -40.57 -36.90
C LYS A 73 38.57 -39.12 -36.48
N SER A 74 39.75 -38.87 -35.93
CA SER A 74 40.32 -37.60 -35.51
C SER A 74 40.03 -36.47 -36.50
N ASN A 75 39.31 -35.46 -36.05
CA ASN A 75 39.46 -34.10 -36.54
C ASN A 75 39.66 -33.21 -35.31
N LYS A 76 40.78 -32.49 -35.28
CA LYS A 76 41.14 -31.51 -34.25
C LYS A 76 40.18 -30.31 -34.33
N THR A 77 38.95 -30.49 -33.89
CA THR A 77 38.06 -29.39 -33.53
C THR A 77 38.59 -28.80 -32.23
N SER A 78 38.78 -27.49 -32.20
CA SER A 78 39.22 -26.75 -31.02
C SER A 78 38.42 -27.17 -29.78
N SER A 79 39.09 -27.35 -28.64
CA SER A 79 38.49 -27.79 -27.37
C SER A 79 37.23 -27.00 -26.98
N THR A 80 37.13 -25.75 -27.44
CA THR A 80 35.98 -24.85 -27.26
C THR A 80 34.69 -25.33 -27.95
N GLN A 81 34.77 -25.89 -29.18
CA GLN A 81 33.57 -26.32 -29.92
C GLN A 81 32.94 -27.60 -29.34
N GLN A 82 33.77 -28.51 -28.82
CA GLN A 82 33.25 -29.70 -28.12
C GLN A 82 32.56 -29.31 -26.80
N LYS A 83 33.13 -28.35 -26.06
CA LYS A 83 32.51 -27.82 -24.84
C LYS A 83 31.18 -27.15 -25.10
N GLN A 84 31.07 -26.34 -26.15
CA GLN A 84 29.82 -25.68 -26.50
C GLN A 84 28.71 -26.67 -26.88
N LYS A 85 29.03 -27.73 -27.63
CA LYS A 85 28.07 -28.81 -27.93
C LYS A 85 27.60 -29.55 -26.68
N SER A 86 28.51 -29.79 -25.73
CA SER A 86 28.18 -30.41 -24.43
C SER A 86 27.22 -29.54 -23.61
N VAL A 87 27.49 -28.23 -23.54
CA VAL A 87 26.64 -27.26 -22.84
C VAL A 87 25.24 -27.27 -23.42
N LYS A 88 25.11 -27.14 -24.74
CA LYS A 88 23.82 -27.15 -25.43
C LYS A 88 23.01 -28.42 -25.16
N SER A 89 23.63 -29.58 -25.32
CA SER A 89 22.97 -30.86 -25.03
C SER A 89 22.53 -30.99 -23.56
N THR A 90 23.28 -30.42 -22.63
CA THR A 90 22.91 -30.41 -21.20
C THR A 90 21.70 -29.51 -20.95
N ILE A 91 21.67 -28.31 -21.53
CA ILE A 91 20.52 -27.40 -21.39
C ILE A 91 19.28 -27.98 -22.06
N GLU A 92 19.39 -28.55 -23.26
CA GLU A 92 18.30 -29.28 -23.93
C GLU A 92 17.75 -30.41 -23.04
N SER A 93 18.64 -31.14 -22.34
CA SER A 93 18.22 -32.18 -21.39
C SER A 93 17.45 -31.59 -20.20
N ILE A 94 17.81 -30.40 -19.70
CA ILE A 94 17.06 -29.71 -18.63
C ILE A 94 15.67 -29.31 -19.13
N VAL A 95 15.59 -28.68 -20.31
CA VAL A 95 14.31 -28.24 -20.91
C VAL A 95 13.38 -29.44 -21.14
N MET A 96 13.92 -30.55 -21.66
CA MET A 96 13.16 -31.78 -21.90
C MET A 96 12.92 -32.60 -20.61
N SER A 97 13.33 -32.11 -19.44
CA SER A 97 13.20 -32.79 -18.14
C SER A 97 13.84 -34.19 -18.09
N TYR A 98 14.91 -34.41 -18.88
CA TYR A 98 15.73 -35.61 -18.82
C TYR A 98 16.75 -35.54 -17.68
N LYS A 99 17.46 -36.65 -17.42
CA LYS A 99 18.54 -36.67 -16.42
C LYS A 99 19.73 -35.85 -16.93
N TYR A 100 20.26 -34.97 -16.09
CA TYR A 100 21.42 -34.12 -16.39
C TYR A 100 22.36 -34.04 -15.18
N THR A 101 23.60 -33.59 -15.42
CA THR A 101 24.62 -33.30 -14.40
C THR A 101 25.30 -31.97 -14.72
N LEU A 102 25.48 -31.13 -13.71
CA LEU A 102 26.11 -29.80 -13.84
C LEU A 102 27.52 -29.75 -13.23
N GLU A 103 27.87 -30.76 -12.43
CA GLU A 103 29.16 -30.95 -11.75
C GLU A 103 30.39 -30.93 -12.68
N PRO A 104 30.32 -31.36 -13.95
CA PRO A 104 31.46 -31.27 -14.86
C PRO A 104 31.88 -29.84 -15.20
N TYR A 105 30.97 -28.85 -15.09
CA TYR A 105 31.20 -27.46 -15.49
C TYR A 105 31.84 -26.65 -14.34
N ARG A 106 33.15 -26.80 -14.19
CA ARG A 106 33.89 -26.23 -13.05
C ARG A 106 34.39 -24.81 -13.28
N SER A 107 34.81 -24.49 -14.51
CA SER A 107 35.41 -23.19 -14.79
C SER A 107 34.35 -22.08 -14.84
N LEU A 108 34.77 -20.85 -14.55
CA LEU A 108 33.90 -19.67 -14.65
C LEU A 108 33.37 -19.48 -16.08
N GLU A 109 34.19 -19.79 -17.08
CA GLU A 109 33.81 -19.65 -18.49
C GLU A 109 32.73 -20.66 -18.89
N GLU A 110 32.86 -21.92 -18.48
CA GLU A 110 31.84 -22.96 -18.70
C GLU A 110 30.52 -22.60 -18.02
N LYS A 111 30.58 -22.05 -16.81
CA LYS A 111 29.41 -21.57 -16.06
C LYS A 111 28.70 -20.40 -16.76
N LYS A 112 29.45 -19.48 -17.36
CA LYS A 112 28.89 -18.40 -18.18
C LYS A 112 28.28 -18.93 -19.48
N MET A 113 28.89 -19.94 -20.10
CA MET A 113 28.34 -20.60 -21.29
C MET A 113 27.01 -21.29 -20.97
N LEU A 114 26.92 -22.00 -19.84
CA LEU A 114 25.65 -22.61 -19.38
C LEU A 114 24.55 -21.57 -19.21
N LEU A 115 24.86 -20.43 -18.59
CA LEU A 115 23.88 -19.36 -18.41
C LEU A 115 23.46 -18.74 -19.74
N LYS A 116 24.39 -18.50 -20.66
CA LYS A 116 24.06 -17.94 -21.96
C LYS A 116 23.14 -18.87 -22.73
N GLU A 117 23.48 -20.15 -22.79
CA GLU A 117 22.67 -21.14 -23.50
C GLU A 117 21.29 -21.33 -22.85
N SER A 118 21.17 -21.27 -21.52
CA SER A 118 19.85 -21.33 -20.87
C SER A 118 19.01 -20.08 -21.07
N LEU A 119 19.63 -18.91 -21.21
CA LEU A 119 18.92 -17.69 -21.59
C LEU A 119 18.39 -17.77 -23.03
N ASP A 120 19.16 -18.40 -23.94
CA ASP A 120 18.77 -18.59 -25.33
C ASP A 120 17.57 -19.56 -25.50
N THR A 121 17.26 -20.41 -24.51
CA THR A 121 16.08 -21.29 -24.55
C THR A 121 14.78 -20.64 -24.09
N GLU A 122 14.84 -19.46 -23.47
CA GLU A 122 13.68 -18.74 -22.86
C GLU A 122 12.85 -19.57 -21.86
N ASP A 123 13.39 -20.71 -21.40
CA ASP A 123 12.74 -21.60 -20.44
C ASP A 123 13.12 -21.19 -19.01
N GLY A 124 12.13 -20.76 -18.25
CA GLY A 124 12.33 -20.26 -16.88
C GLY A 124 12.91 -21.31 -15.92
N ASN A 125 12.60 -22.59 -16.10
CA ASN A 125 13.12 -23.67 -15.26
C ASN A 125 14.59 -23.97 -15.57
N ALA A 126 14.97 -23.94 -16.86
CA ALA A 126 16.35 -24.10 -17.28
C ALA A 126 17.22 -22.94 -16.79
N ILE A 127 16.74 -21.70 -16.95
CA ILE A 127 17.41 -20.49 -16.44
C ILE A 127 17.60 -20.59 -14.92
N LEU A 128 16.53 -20.88 -14.17
CA LEU A 128 16.59 -20.95 -12.72
C LEU A 128 17.49 -22.09 -12.21
N THR A 129 17.43 -23.27 -12.84
CA THR A 129 18.29 -24.41 -12.51
C THR A 129 19.77 -24.04 -12.61
N VAL A 130 20.15 -23.40 -13.72
CA VAL A 130 21.52 -22.94 -13.92
C VAL A 130 21.88 -21.88 -12.88
N ILE A 131 21.01 -20.91 -12.61
CA ILE A 131 21.25 -19.86 -11.60
C ILE A 131 21.51 -20.47 -10.23
N ILE A 132 20.69 -21.41 -9.76
CA ILE A 132 20.85 -22.07 -8.45
C ILE A 132 22.20 -22.79 -8.38
N PHE A 133 22.61 -23.46 -9.47
CA PHE A 133 23.94 -24.06 -9.57
C PHE A 133 25.07 -23.01 -9.52
N LEU A 134 24.88 -21.83 -10.13
CA LEU A 134 25.85 -20.74 -10.04
C LEU A 134 25.93 -20.17 -8.62
N THR A 135 24.80 -19.97 -7.94
CA THR A 135 24.75 -19.47 -6.57
C THR A 135 25.49 -20.39 -5.61
N SER A 136 25.34 -21.72 -5.75
CA SER A 136 25.98 -22.69 -4.86
C SER A 136 27.47 -22.93 -5.13
N THR A 137 27.96 -22.57 -6.33
CA THR A 137 29.33 -22.92 -6.76
C THR A 137 30.24 -21.73 -7.03
N LEU A 138 29.74 -20.49 -6.96
CA LEU A 138 30.52 -19.28 -7.16
C LEU A 138 30.59 -18.43 -5.88
N LYS A 139 31.66 -17.64 -5.74
CA LYS A 139 31.75 -16.61 -4.69
C LYS A 139 30.68 -15.53 -4.92
N LYS A 140 30.06 -15.03 -3.85
CA LYS A 140 28.99 -14.00 -3.87
C LYS A 140 29.28 -12.85 -4.85
N ASN A 141 30.45 -12.22 -4.77
CA ASN A 141 30.82 -11.09 -5.64
C ASN A 141 30.84 -11.45 -7.14
N ILE A 142 31.26 -12.67 -7.50
CA ILE A 142 31.32 -13.12 -8.90
C ILE A 142 29.90 -13.38 -9.39
N PHE A 143 29.09 -14.06 -8.59
CA PHE A 143 27.70 -14.34 -8.91
C PHE A 143 26.88 -13.06 -9.07
N GLN A 144 27.03 -12.10 -8.14
CA GLN A 144 26.38 -10.80 -8.21
C GLN A 144 26.75 -10.02 -9.49
N ARG A 145 28.02 -10.06 -9.91
CA ARG A 145 28.43 -9.45 -11.18
C ARG A 145 27.74 -10.12 -12.38
N ILE A 146 27.65 -11.45 -12.38
CA ILE A 146 26.93 -12.18 -13.44
C ILE A 146 25.45 -11.78 -13.48
N LEU A 147 24.78 -11.69 -12.33
CA LEU A 147 23.38 -11.26 -12.29
C LEU A 147 23.18 -9.83 -12.78
N ARG A 148 24.09 -8.91 -12.41
CA ARG A 148 24.04 -7.51 -12.87
C ARG A 148 24.14 -7.41 -14.39
N ASP A 149 24.98 -8.24 -15.00
CA ASP A 149 25.18 -8.29 -16.45
C ASP A 149 24.03 -9.00 -17.19
N ASN A 150 23.14 -9.71 -16.48
CA ASN A 150 22.08 -10.55 -17.05
C ASN A 150 20.71 -10.29 -16.38
N PRO A 151 19.94 -9.28 -16.80
CA PRO A 151 18.72 -8.85 -16.11
C PRO A 151 17.59 -9.90 -16.10
N VAL A 152 17.48 -10.72 -17.15
CA VAL A 152 16.49 -11.82 -17.21
C VAL A 152 16.79 -12.85 -16.13
N ALA A 153 18.05 -13.27 -16.01
CA ALA A 153 18.49 -14.18 -14.96
C ALA A 153 18.24 -13.59 -13.56
N ALA A 154 18.57 -12.30 -13.37
CA ALA A 154 18.31 -11.60 -12.12
C ALA A 154 16.82 -11.61 -11.75
N SER A 155 15.91 -11.43 -12.71
CA SER A 155 14.46 -11.49 -12.48
C SER A 155 13.99 -12.87 -12.00
N HIS A 156 14.45 -13.95 -12.65
CA HIS A 156 14.13 -15.32 -12.21
C HIS A 156 14.66 -15.61 -10.80
N TYR A 157 15.87 -15.14 -10.48
CA TYR A 157 16.45 -15.31 -9.16
C TYR A 157 15.70 -14.53 -8.07
N VAL A 158 15.35 -13.27 -8.33
CA VAL A 158 14.54 -12.44 -7.44
C VAL A 158 13.17 -13.11 -7.17
N GLN A 159 12.52 -13.63 -8.21
CA GLN A 159 11.26 -14.33 -8.06
C GLN A 159 11.40 -15.61 -7.24
N TYR A 160 12.48 -16.38 -7.44
CA TYR A 160 12.78 -17.56 -6.65
C TYR A 160 12.96 -17.22 -5.17
N LEU A 161 13.76 -16.20 -4.84
CA LEU A 161 13.97 -15.77 -3.46
C LEU A 161 12.66 -15.29 -2.81
N TYR A 162 11.83 -14.55 -3.55
CA TYR A 162 10.53 -14.10 -3.08
C TYR A 162 9.57 -15.26 -2.80
N SER A 163 9.44 -16.21 -3.73
CA SER A 163 8.54 -17.38 -3.58
C SER A 163 8.94 -18.26 -2.39
N ASN A 164 10.24 -18.41 -2.13
CA ASN A 164 10.75 -19.24 -1.03
C ASN A 164 10.92 -18.46 0.30
N GLN A 165 10.53 -17.18 0.36
CA GLN A 165 10.64 -16.34 1.56
C GLN A 165 12.07 -16.12 2.07
N TYR A 166 13.08 -16.16 1.20
CA TYR A 166 14.47 -15.80 1.54
C TYR A 166 14.63 -14.27 1.53
N ILE A 167 14.00 -13.60 2.50
CA ILE A 167 13.83 -12.13 2.52
C ILE A 167 15.17 -11.39 2.57
N ASP A 168 16.11 -11.83 3.40
CA ASP A 168 17.36 -11.10 3.60
C ASP A 168 18.25 -11.19 2.34
N GLU A 169 18.35 -12.38 1.73
CA GLU A 169 19.02 -12.59 0.44
C GLU A 169 18.34 -11.80 -0.71
N LEU A 170 17.00 -11.71 -0.68
CA LEU A 170 16.21 -10.96 -1.65
C LEU A 170 16.50 -9.47 -1.58
N VAL A 171 16.53 -8.91 -0.37
CA VAL A 171 16.84 -7.49 -0.12
C VAL A 171 18.26 -7.18 -0.59
N ASP A 172 19.25 -7.96 -0.18
CA ASP A 172 20.65 -7.85 -0.65
C ASP A 172 20.75 -7.87 -2.18
N THR A 173 20.01 -8.78 -2.81
CA THR A 173 20.00 -8.93 -4.28
C THR A 173 19.38 -7.72 -4.96
N LEU A 174 18.24 -7.22 -4.44
CA LEU A 174 17.57 -6.04 -5.00
C LEU A 174 18.44 -4.78 -4.86
N GLU A 175 19.07 -4.57 -3.70
CA GLU A 175 20.02 -3.47 -3.49
C GLU A 175 21.22 -3.56 -4.45
N MET A 176 21.81 -4.75 -4.59
CA MET A 176 22.94 -4.98 -5.52
C MET A 176 22.60 -4.65 -6.98
N LEU A 177 21.33 -4.87 -7.37
CA LEU A 177 20.78 -4.55 -8.70
C LEU A 177 20.36 -3.07 -8.84
N GLY A 178 20.50 -2.25 -7.79
CA GLY A 178 20.05 -0.85 -7.78
C GLY A 178 18.54 -0.67 -7.64
N ARG A 179 17.82 -1.72 -7.22
CA ARG A 179 16.36 -1.72 -6.99
C ARG A 179 16.02 -1.44 -5.52
N THR A 180 16.60 -0.39 -4.96
CA THR A 180 16.48 -0.04 -3.53
C THR A 180 15.03 0.14 -3.09
N LYS A 181 14.17 0.74 -3.93
CA LYS A 181 12.73 0.91 -3.63
C LYS A 181 11.99 -0.42 -3.48
N ASP A 182 12.33 -1.41 -4.30
CA ASP A 182 11.72 -2.74 -4.19
C ASP A 182 12.19 -3.43 -2.91
N ALA A 183 13.47 -3.29 -2.56
CA ALA A 183 14.05 -3.81 -1.32
C ALA A 183 13.33 -3.22 -0.09
N MET A 184 13.14 -1.90 -0.07
CA MET A 184 12.37 -1.20 0.97
C MET A 184 10.93 -1.72 1.08
N MET A 185 10.23 -1.88 -0.04
CA MET A 185 8.85 -2.36 -0.04
C MET A 185 8.74 -3.78 0.52
N ILE A 186 9.70 -4.66 0.21
CA ILE A 186 9.78 -6.01 0.77
C ILE A 186 10.01 -5.95 2.28
N LEU A 187 10.97 -5.16 2.75
CA LEU A 187 11.22 -4.99 4.19
C LEU A 187 10.01 -4.43 4.94
N PHE A 188 9.33 -3.43 4.35
CA PHE A 188 8.14 -2.84 4.92
C PHE A 188 7.00 -3.88 5.05
N LYS A 189 6.72 -4.62 3.96
CA LYS A 189 5.69 -5.66 3.92
C LYS A 189 5.98 -6.80 4.89
N CYS A 190 7.23 -7.25 4.96
CA CYS A 190 7.65 -8.32 5.87
C CYS A 190 7.67 -7.85 7.33
N GLY A 191 8.09 -6.61 7.59
CA GLY A 191 8.01 -5.98 8.91
C GLY A 191 6.57 -5.96 9.42
N CYS A 192 5.62 -5.47 8.61
CA CYS A 192 4.21 -5.42 8.99
C CYS A 192 3.59 -6.80 9.30
N ARG A 193 4.17 -7.90 8.82
CA ARG A 193 3.67 -9.27 9.04
C ARG A 193 4.27 -9.95 10.27
N ASN A 194 5.48 -9.58 10.67
CA ASN A 194 6.18 -10.25 11.78
C ASN A 194 6.33 -9.31 12.99
N PRO A 195 5.55 -9.54 14.06
CA PRO A 195 5.49 -8.63 15.19
C PRO A 195 6.79 -8.53 15.99
N LYS A 196 7.59 -9.59 16.03
CA LYS A 196 8.82 -9.64 16.85
C LYS A 196 9.95 -8.80 16.24
N ASN A 197 10.02 -8.77 14.90
CA ASN A 197 11.15 -8.18 14.18
C ASN A 197 10.75 -6.93 13.39
N CYS A 198 9.51 -6.45 13.52
CA CYS A 198 9.03 -5.36 12.68
C CYS A 198 9.79 -4.06 12.87
N LEU A 199 9.96 -3.59 14.11
CA LEU A 199 10.70 -2.35 14.37
C LEU A 199 12.11 -2.42 13.78
N GLN A 200 12.79 -3.57 13.95
CA GLN A 200 14.09 -3.80 13.35
C GLN A 200 14.03 -3.71 11.82
N ARG A 201 13.10 -4.40 11.15
CA ARG A 201 12.97 -4.37 9.68
C ARG A 201 12.56 -3.01 9.15
N LEU A 202 11.70 -2.27 9.86
CA LEU A 202 11.31 -0.91 9.51
C LEU A 202 12.47 0.08 9.68
N ASN A 203 13.31 -0.07 10.70
CA ASN A 203 14.51 0.74 10.86
C ASN A 203 15.49 0.53 9.71
N VAL A 204 15.69 -0.72 9.27
CA VAL A 204 16.49 -1.01 8.06
C VAL A 204 15.85 -0.36 6.83
N CYS A 205 14.52 -0.45 6.68
CA CYS A 205 13.79 0.21 5.60
C CYS A 205 13.99 1.74 5.60
N ALA A 206 13.96 2.39 6.78
CA ALA A 206 14.20 3.82 6.91
C ALA A 206 15.63 4.23 6.50
N ASN A 207 16.62 3.38 6.80
CA ASN A 207 18.02 3.62 6.41
C ASN A 207 18.24 3.49 4.90
N LEU A 208 17.47 2.63 4.23
CA LEU A 208 17.52 2.44 2.78
C LEU A 208 16.76 3.52 2.00
N ALA A 209 15.88 4.28 2.65
CA ALA A 209 15.18 5.36 1.99
C ALA A 209 16.17 6.45 1.56
N GLU A 210 16.12 6.80 0.28
CA GLU A 210 16.91 7.91 -0.27
C GLU A 210 16.11 9.22 -0.17
N ASP A 211 14.82 9.14 -0.53
CA ASP A 211 13.88 10.26 -0.56
C ASP A 211 13.46 10.70 0.86
N GLN A 212 13.46 12.01 1.10
CA GLN A 212 13.03 12.59 2.38
C GLN A 212 11.58 12.25 2.75
N TYR A 213 10.71 12.14 1.74
CA TYR A 213 9.31 11.78 1.93
C TYR A 213 9.17 10.37 2.51
N ASP A 214 9.86 9.38 1.92
CA ASP A 214 9.82 7.98 2.37
C ASP A 214 10.41 7.87 3.79
N LYS A 215 11.52 8.56 4.07
CA LYS A 215 12.10 8.63 5.42
C LYS A 215 11.11 9.13 6.45
N GLN A 216 10.43 10.24 6.16
CA GLN A 216 9.47 10.84 7.07
C GLN A 216 8.29 9.89 7.34
N MET A 217 7.73 9.30 6.28
CA MET A 217 6.62 8.35 6.39
C MET A 217 6.98 7.11 7.21
N ILE A 218 8.14 6.49 6.93
CA ILE A 218 8.59 5.30 7.65
C ILE A 218 8.91 5.64 9.11
N SER A 219 9.56 6.78 9.37
CA SER A 219 9.87 7.24 10.73
C SER A 219 8.60 7.47 11.56
N GLN A 220 7.57 8.10 10.98
CA GLN A 220 6.28 8.27 11.65
C GLN A 220 5.60 6.93 11.94
N PHE A 221 5.71 5.97 11.02
CA PHE A 221 5.16 4.64 11.23
C PHE A 221 5.91 3.86 12.33
N ILE A 222 7.25 3.92 12.35
CA ILE A 222 8.09 3.36 13.42
C ILE A 222 7.67 3.94 14.77
N HIS A 223 7.50 5.27 14.84
CA HIS A 223 7.09 5.96 16.05
C HIS A 223 5.70 5.50 16.54
N LEU A 224 4.73 5.37 15.62
CA LEU A 224 3.39 4.86 15.92
C LEU A 224 3.44 3.43 16.48
N VAL A 225 4.15 2.53 15.80
CA VAL A 225 4.25 1.11 16.18
C VAL A 225 5.00 0.95 17.50
N GLY A 226 6.11 1.68 17.69
CA GLY A 226 6.95 1.59 18.87
C GLY A 226 6.28 2.14 20.13
N LYS A 227 5.60 3.29 20.03
CA LYS A 227 4.99 3.96 21.19
C LYS A 227 3.71 3.28 21.67
N TYR A 228 2.90 2.72 20.77
CA TYR A 228 1.56 2.23 21.09
C TYR A 228 1.45 0.70 21.11
N GLU A 229 2.56 -0.03 20.97
CA GLU A 229 2.64 -1.50 20.98
C GLU A 229 1.46 -2.15 20.25
N VAL A 230 1.13 -1.60 19.07
CA VAL A 230 -0.12 -1.92 18.38
C VAL A 230 -0.18 -3.42 18.17
N LYS A 231 -1.16 -4.10 18.79
CA LYS A 231 -1.45 -5.51 18.49
C LYS A 231 -1.80 -5.59 17.01
N TRP A 232 -0.84 -6.07 16.23
CA TRP A 232 -0.74 -6.22 14.77
C TRP A 232 -2.03 -6.65 14.04
N ALA A 233 -2.96 -7.30 14.73
CA ALA A 233 -4.29 -7.61 14.20
C ALA A 233 -5.18 -6.37 13.99
N GLN A 234 -4.79 -5.20 14.49
CA GLN A 234 -5.56 -3.96 14.44
C GLN A 234 -4.63 -2.78 14.11
N PHE A 235 -3.93 -2.83 12.97
CA PHE A 235 -3.27 -1.63 12.45
C PHE A 235 -4.32 -0.53 12.31
N MET A 236 -4.23 0.44 13.20
CA MET A 236 -5.15 1.56 13.31
C MET A 236 -4.50 2.76 12.65
N SER A 237 -5.25 3.47 11.80
CA SER A 237 -4.74 4.73 11.25
C SER A 237 -4.49 5.74 12.38
N VAL A 238 -3.58 6.69 12.19
CA VAL A 238 -3.34 7.77 13.17
C VAL A 238 -4.63 8.53 13.48
N VAL A 239 -5.49 8.76 12.48
CA VAL A 239 -6.80 9.40 12.64
C VAL A 239 -7.70 8.59 13.58
N THR A 240 -7.72 7.27 13.42
CA THR A 240 -8.51 6.38 14.28
C THR A 240 -7.93 6.34 15.70
N LEU A 241 -6.59 6.29 15.86
CA LEU A 241 -5.93 6.36 17.17
C LEU A 241 -6.29 7.65 17.91
N ILE A 242 -6.24 8.78 17.20
CA ILE A 242 -6.62 10.08 17.76
C ILE A 242 -8.10 10.08 18.13
N SER A 243 -8.98 9.62 17.24
CA SER A 243 -10.42 9.48 17.52
C SER A 243 -10.65 8.70 18.82
N ASP A 244 -10.06 7.52 18.96
CA ASP A 244 -10.29 6.66 20.12
C ASP A 244 -9.76 7.30 21.40
N LYS A 245 -8.57 7.91 21.36
CA LYS A 245 -8.03 8.65 22.50
C LYS A 245 -8.86 9.88 22.87
N CYS A 246 -9.41 10.57 21.87
CA CYS A 246 -10.31 11.69 22.07
C CYS A 246 -11.65 11.26 22.68
N LYS A 247 -12.16 10.08 22.33
CA LYS A 247 -13.37 9.52 22.95
C LYS A 247 -13.16 9.21 24.43
N GLU A 248 -12.01 8.64 24.77
CA GLU A 248 -11.64 8.31 26.15
C GLU A 248 -11.45 9.56 27.02
N GLN A 249 -10.69 10.54 26.53
CA GLN A 249 -10.29 11.69 27.34
C GLN A 249 -11.29 12.85 27.30
N GLN A 250 -12.06 12.97 26.21
CA GLN A 250 -12.93 14.11 25.90
C GLN A 250 -12.25 15.47 26.11
N ASN A 251 -10.93 15.54 25.88
CA ASN A 251 -10.11 16.73 26.06
C ASN A 251 -9.45 17.13 24.73
N VAL A 252 -9.91 18.28 24.20
CA VAL A 252 -9.48 18.80 22.89
C VAL A 252 -7.99 19.15 22.85
N ASN A 253 -7.42 19.63 23.96
CA ASN A 253 -6.01 20.00 24.01
C ASN A 253 -5.11 18.76 23.94
N SER A 254 -5.48 17.69 24.66
CA SER A 254 -4.77 16.41 24.57
C SER A 254 -4.82 15.83 23.16
N CYS A 255 -5.99 15.90 22.52
CA CYS A 255 -6.15 15.50 21.12
C CYS A 255 -5.25 16.31 20.17
N ARG A 256 -5.14 17.62 20.39
CA ARG A 256 -4.29 18.51 19.58
C ARG A 256 -2.81 18.19 19.76
N MET A 257 -2.37 17.91 20.99
CA MET A 257 -0.99 17.49 21.25
C MET A 257 -0.66 16.18 20.52
N LEU A 258 -1.55 15.19 20.60
CA LEU A 258 -1.39 13.92 19.90
C LEU A 258 -1.40 14.09 18.38
N ALA A 259 -2.26 14.94 17.84
CA ALA A 259 -2.29 15.24 16.42
C ALA A 259 -1.00 15.91 15.92
N ASN A 260 -0.45 16.84 16.71
CA ASN A 260 0.82 17.49 16.41
C ASN A 260 1.99 16.49 16.42
N GLU A 261 1.99 15.53 17.35
CA GLU A 261 3.00 14.47 17.41
C GLU A 261 3.10 13.67 16.11
N PHE A 262 1.97 13.45 15.43
CA PHE A 262 1.92 12.73 14.16
C PHE A 262 1.79 13.65 12.93
N ASN A 263 2.04 14.95 13.08
CA ASN A 263 1.95 15.96 12.01
C ASN A 263 0.60 15.96 11.26
N LEU A 264 -0.51 15.73 11.95
CA LEU A 264 -1.83 15.88 11.33
C LEU A 264 -2.07 17.34 10.96
N SER A 265 -2.59 17.55 9.74
CA SER A 265 -3.03 18.88 9.33
C SER A 265 -4.19 19.37 10.18
N ALA A 266 -4.33 20.69 10.32
CA ALA A 266 -5.46 21.30 11.02
C ALA A 266 -6.82 20.82 10.49
N LYS A 267 -6.93 20.62 9.16
CA LYS A 267 -8.13 20.08 8.51
C LYS A 267 -8.44 18.64 8.91
N GLN A 268 -7.42 17.77 8.95
CA GLN A 268 -7.58 16.38 9.39
C GLN A 268 -7.97 16.31 10.87
N LEU A 269 -7.31 17.11 11.72
CA LEU A 269 -7.64 17.19 13.13
C LEU A 269 -9.08 17.65 13.34
N GLU A 270 -9.49 18.72 12.67
CA GLU A 270 -10.84 19.25 12.74
C GLU A 270 -11.90 18.23 12.30
N ALA A 271 -11.71 17.59 11.14
CA ALA A 271 -12.62 16.55 10.68
C ALA A 271 -12.70 15.39 11.68
N THR A 272 -11.54 14.95 12.20
CA THR A 272 -11.45 13.86 13.17
C THR A 272 -12.25 14.19 14.43
N LEU A 273 -12.04 15.37 15.00
CA LEU A 273 -12.73 15.78 16.23
C LEU A 273 -14.23 16.00 16.00
N LEU A 274 -14.60 16.61 14.88
CA LEU A 274 -16.00 16.83 14.52
C LEU A 274 -16.75 15.51 14.43
N ILE A 275 -16.21 14.53 13.69
CA ILE A 275 -16.79 13.19 13.55
C ILE A 275 -16.84 12.51 14.92
N THR A 276 -15.73 12.55 15.67
CA THR A 276 -15.59 11.87 16.97
C THR A 276 -16.62 12.35 17.98
N PHE A 277 -16.76 13.67 18.18
CA PHE A 277 -17.68 14.21 19.18
C PHE A 277 -19.13 14.22 18.69
N SER A 278 -19.38 14.25 17.39
CA SER A 278 -20.72 14.03 16.83
C SER A 278 -21.20 12.60 17.09
N GLN A 279 -20.33 11.60 16.93
CA GLN A 279 -20.64 10.19 17.28
C GLN A 279 -20.96 10.01 18.77
N LEU A 280 -20.34 10.81 19.64
CA LEU A 280 -20.65 10.86 21.06
C LEU A 280 -21.90 11.71 21.39
N GLN A 281 -22.52 12.33 20.39
CA GLN A 281 -23.64 13.27 20.53
C GLN A 281 -23.33 14.45 21.49
N ASN A 282 -22.04 14.79 21.67
CA ASN A 282 -21.61 15.88 22.54
C ASN A 282 -21.59 17.20 21.78
N TRP A 283 -22.78 17.71 21.44
CA TRP A 283 -22.94 18.92 20.63
C TRP A 283 -22.42 20.18 21.30
N VAL A 284 -22.43 20.22 22.63
CA VAL A 284 -21.86 21.34 23.42
C VAL A 284 -20.37 21.44 23.16
N LEU A 285 -19.65 20.32 23.23
CA LEU A 285 -18.21 20.31 22.97
C LEU A 285 -17.90 20.64 21.50
N VAL A 286 -18.70 20.15 20.56
CA VAL A 286 -18.56 20.51 19.14
C VAL A 286 -18.68 22.03 18.96
N ASP A 287 -19.68 22.65 19.59
CA ASP A 287 -19.88 24.10 19.51
C ASP A 287 -18.74 24.87 20.17
N ASP A 288 -18.28 24.47 21.37
CA ASP A 288 -17.16 25.11 22.08
C ASP A 288 -15.85 25.06 21.30
N MET A 289 -15.65 24.02 20.49
CA MET A 289 -14.44 23.86 19.68
C MET A 289 -14.38 24.79 18.47
N PHE A 290 -15.53 25.02 17.84
CA PHE A 290 -15.58 25.62 16.50
C PHE A 290 -16.26 26.98 16.49
N VAL A 291 -17.00 27.34 17.55
CA VAL A 291 -17.68 28.62 17.70
C VAL A 291 -17.01 29.44 18.80
N ASN A 292 -16.11 30.34 18.41
CA ASN A 292 -15.49 31.29 19.33
C ASN A 292 -16.34 32.55 19.46
N LYS A 293 -16.33 33.19 20.63
CA LYS A 293 -16.86 34.55 20.75
C LYS A 293 -15.83 35.55 20.27
N ASN A 294 -16.21 36.47 19.39
CA ASN A 294 -15.37 37.63 19.07
C ASN A 294 -15.41 38.65 20.22
N TRP A 295 -14.57 39.69 20.14
CA TRP A 295 -14.49 40.74 21.17
C TRP A 295 -15.81 41.49 21.41
N LEU A 296 -16.75 41.45 20.44
CA LEU A 296 -18.11 42.00 20.55
C LEU A 296 -19.12 41.00 21.11
N GLY A 297 -18.68 39.82 21.56
CA GLY A 297 -19.52 38.76 22.08
C GLY A 297 -20.34 38.01 21.03
N LYS A 298 -20.12 38.27 19.72
CA LYS A 298 -20.78 37.54 18.63
C LYS A 298 -20.01 36.28 18.27
N ASP A 299 -20.75 35.25 17.89
CA ASP A 299 -20.19 33.99 17.40
C ASP A 299 -19.34 34.22 16.13
N LYS A 300 -18.12 33.69 16.15
CA LYS A 300 -17.18 33.63 15.04
C LYS A 300 -16.72 32.18 14.90
N LEU A 301 -16.96 31.61 13.72
CA LEU A 301 -16.46 30.28 13.40
C LEU A 301 -14.94 30.29 13.24
N ALA A 302 -14.28 29.37 13.91
CA ALA A 302 -12.86 29.06 13.74
C ALA A 302 -12.74 27.69 13.07
N LEU A 303 -13.14 27.63 11.81
CA LEU A 303 -13.09 26.43 10.98
C LEU A 303 -11.90 26.48 10.02
N SER A 304 -11.21 25.36 9.93
CA SER A 304 -10.19 25.03 8.93
C SER A 304 -10.84 24.36 7.71
N LEU A 305 -12.01 23.74 7.89
CA LEU A 305 -12.84 23.19 6.82
C LEU A 305 -13.80 24.25 6.28
N PRO A 306 -14.19 24.17 4.99
CA PRO A 306 -15.30 24.96 4.47
C PRO A 306 -16.58 24.67 5.26
N ILE A 307 -17.31 25.72 5.65
CA ILE A 307 -18.50 25.60 6.49
C ILE A 307 -19.57 24.66 5.90
N ALA A 308 -19.75 24.66 4.59
CA ALA A 308 -20.67 23.76 3.91
C ALA A 308 -20.29 22.29 4.12
N GLU A 309 -19.00 21.98 4.14
CA GLU A 309 -18.51 20.63 4.39
C GLU A 309 -18.66 20.23 5.86
N THR A 310 -18.42 21.16 6.78
CA THR A 310 -18.71 20.97 8.22
C THR A 310 -20.18 20.63 8.45
N VAL A 311 -21.12 21.33 7.81
CA VAL A 311 -22.56 21.05 7.92
C VAL A 311 -22.90 19.65 7.40
N LYS A 312 -22.33 19.23 6.26
CA LYS A 312 -22.53 17.87 5.72
C LYS A 312 -22.00 16.82 6.68
N LEU A 313 -20.80 17.00 7.24
CA LEU A 313 -20.20 16.08 8.19
C LEU A 313 -21.03 15.97 9.47
N LEU A 314 -21.52 17.08 10.01
CA LEU A 314 -22.43 17.10 11.15
C LEU A 314 -23.70 16.30 10.87
N HIS A 315 -24.33 16.53 9.71
CA HIS A 315 -25.55 15.82 9.32
C HIS A 315 -25.31 14.31 9.18
N LEU A 316 -24.24 13.91 8.49
CA LEU A 316 -23.85 12.51 8.32
C LEU A 316 -23.61 11.79 9.66
N ASN A 317 -23.21 12.52 10.71
CA ASN A 317 -22.98 11.99 12.04
C ASN A 317 -24.16 12.24 13.00
N GLY A 318 -25.36 12.49 12.48
CA GLY A 318 -26.60 12.50 13.27
C GLY A 318 -26.92 13.82 13.98
N ALA A 319 -26.32 14.94 13.55
CA ALA A 319 -26.66 16.23 14.13
C ALA A 319 -28.13 16.60 13.89
N PRO A 320 -28.86 17.05 14.93
CA PRO A 320 -30.23 17.49 14.77
C PRO A 320 -30.31 18.78 13.95
N SER A 321 -31.47 19.03 13.32
CA SER A 321 -31.70 20.20 12.48
C SER A 321 -31.51 21.53 13.22
N SER A 322 -31.75 21.56 14.54
CA SER A 322 -31.47 22.72 15.41
C SER A 322 -29.98 23.05 15.50
N SER A 323 -29.13 22.04 15.68
CA SER A 323 -27.66 22.21 15.67
C SER A 323 -27.18 22.64 14.29
N LEU A 324 -27.64 21.98 13.22
CA LEU A 324 -27.28 22.34 11.83
C LEU A 324 -27.68 23.78 11.47
N THR A 325 -28.82 24.23 11.97
CA THR A 325 -29.34 25.60 11.72
C THR A 325 -28.33 26.67 12.13
N ARG A 326 -27.61 26.50 13.25
CA ARG A 326 -26.59 27.45 13.71
C ARG A 326 -25.49 27.64 12.67
N TYR A 327 -24.92 26.54 12.16
CA TYR A 327 -23.85 26.56 11.17
C TYR A 327 -24.34 27.05 9.80
N ILE A 328 -25.51 26.59 9.36
CA ILE A 328 -26.10 26.99 8.07
C ILE A 328 -26.34 28.52 8.03
N LYS A 329 -26.81 29.13 9.12
CA LYS A 329 -27.02 30.61 9.17
C LYS A 329 -25.73 31.40 8.98
N MET A 330 -24.57 30.81 9.23
CA MET A 330 -23.26 31.46 9.09
C MET A 330 -22.67 31.33 7.67
N ILE A 331 -23.33 30.59 6.77
CA ILE A 331 -22.98 30.52 5.35
C ILE A 331 -23.31 31.87 4.69
N LYS A 332 -22.30 32.47 4.05
CA LYS A 332 -22.40 33.79 3.40
C LYS A 332 -23.17 33.73 2.09
N ASP A 333 -22.90 32.71 1.28
CA ASP A 333 -23.59 32.50 0.02
C ASP A 333 -25.06 32.13 0.27
N SER A 334 -25.98 32.91 -0.30
CA SER A 334 -27.40 32.74 -0.02
C SER A 334 -27.99 31.51 -0.70
N ASP A 335 -27.46 31.12 -1.86
CA ASP A 335 -27.98 30.01 -2.64
C ASP A 335 -27.49 28.69 -2.04
N GLU A 336 -26.20 28.57 -1.71
CA GLU A 336 -25.62 27.43 -1.00
C GLU A 336 -26.29 27.22 0.36
N ARG A 337 -26.52 28.31 1.11
CA ARG A 337 -27.24 28.27 2.39
C ARG A 337 -28.64 27.69 2.24
N LEU A 338 -29.39 28.16 1.24
CA LEU A 338 -30.76 27.72 1.00
C LEU A 338 -30.81 26.27 0.49
N GLU A 339 -29.85 25.87 -0.36
CA GLU A 339 -29.72 24.50 -0.85
C GLU A 339 -29.49 23.52 0.29
N LEU A 340 -28.50 23.78 1.16
CA LEU A 340 -28.20 22.93 2.31
C LEU A 340 -29.34 22.91 3.32
N ALA A 341 -30.01 24.04 3.56
CA ALA A 341 -31.17 24.10 4.43
C ALA A 341 -32.32 23.20 3.95
N LYS A 342 -32.58 23.20 2.63
CA LYS A 342 -33.58 22.31 2.01
C LYS A 342 -33.15 20.86 2.10
N LYS A 343 -31.89 20.57 1.77
CA LYS A 343 -31.33 19.22 1.78
C LYS A 343 -31.40 18.56 3.16
N PHE A 344 -31.17 19.33 4.22
CA PHE A 344 -31.13 18.83 5.60
C PHE A 344 -32.36 19.22 6.43
N TYR A 345 -33.47 19.58 5.78
CA TYR A 345 -34.74 19.89 6.43
C TYR A 345 -34.64 20.94 7.57
N CYS A 346 -33.73 21.90 7.43
CA CYS A 346 -33.54 23.00 8.38
C CYS A 346 -34.57 24.11 8.10
N HIS A 347 -35.84 23.80 8.36
CA HIS A 347 -36.99 24.61 7.93
C HIS A 347 -36.98 26.05 8.44
N HIS A 348 -36.46 26.30 9.66
CA HIS A 348 -36.34 27.65 10.21
C HIS A 348 -35.47 28.57 9.33
N VAL A 349 -34.38 28.05 8.75
CA VAL A 349 -33.53 28.83 7.83
C VAL A 349 -34.28 29.18 6.55
N ILE A 350 -35.08 28.24 6.03
CA ILE A 350 -35.87 28.45 4.80
C ILE A 350 -36.95 29.50 5.04
N ILE A 351 -37.60 29.47 6.21
CA ILE A 351 -38.61 30.47 6.61
C ILE A 351 -37.95 31.85 6.75
N ASP A 352 -36.79 31.94 7.41
CA ASP A 352 -36.03 33.19 7.55
C ASP A 352 -35.57 33.76 6.19
N ASP A 353 -35.27 32.90 5.21
CA ASP A 353 -34.93 33.31 3.84
C ASP A 353 -36.12 33.97 3.13
N PHE A 354 -37.34 33.41 3.25
CA PHE A 354 -38.56 34.04 2.72
C PHE A 354 -38.83 35.41 3.36
N VAL A 355 -38.59 35.54 4.67
CA VAL A 355 -38.70 36.83 5.38
C VAL A 355 -37.70 37.83 4.83
N THR A 356 -36.45 37.41 4.64
CA THR A 356 -35.38 38.26 4.10
C THR A 356 -35.70 38.74 2.67
N LYS A 357 -36.24 37.84 1.84
CA LYS A 357 -36.70 38.15 0.48
C LYS A 357 -38.03 38.91 0.45
N LYS A 358 -38.72 39.01 1.59
CA LYS A 358 -40.06 39.58 1.77
C LYS A 358 -41.13 38.88 0.92
N ASP A 359 -40.95 37.59 0.64
CA ASP A 359 -41.85 36.79 -0.20
C ASP A 359 -42.91 36.09 0.66
N ARG A 360 -44.04 36.77 0.86
CA ARG A 360 -45.16 36.26 1.65
C ARG A 360 -45.83 35.06 0.98
N ARG A 361 -45.96 35.10 -0.34
CA ARG A 361 -46.69 34.10 -1.11
C ARG A 361 -45.91 32.78 -1.12
N GLY A 362 -44.60 32.84 -1.32
CA GLY A 362 -43.71 31.69 -1.20
C GLY A 362 -43.77 31.05 0.19
N LEU A 363 -43.74 31.85 1.26
CA LEU A 363 -43.85 31.33 2.63
C LEU A 363 -45.21 30.66 2.90
N LEU A 364 -46.32 31.21 2.37
CA LEU A 364 -47.64 30.58 2.47
C LEU A 364 -47.67 29.21 1.81
N ILE A 365 -47.12 29.10 0.59
CA ILE A 365 -47.04 27.83 -0.14
C ILE A 365 -46.14 26.85 0.60
N TYR A 366 -44.96 27.30 1.05
CA TYR A 366 -44.02 26.46 1.77
C TYR A 366 -44.57 25.96 3.11
N LYS A 367 -45.34 26.78 3.83
CA LYS A 367 -46.01 26.34 5.07
C LYS A 367 -46.94 25.13 4.84
N LEU A 368 -47.54 25.00 3.65
CA LEU A 368 -48.39 23.85 3.30
C LEU A 368 -47.59 22.55 3.13
N THR A 369 -46.28 22.63 2.86
CA THR A 369 -45.40 21.46 2.74
C THR A 369 -44.84 20.99 4.09
N LEU A 370 -44.96 21.82 5.14
CA LEU A 370 -44.53 21.46 6.48
C LEU A 370 -45.54 20.52 7.14
N GLN A 371 -45.05 19.60 7.96
CA GLN A 371 -45.91 18.73 8.76
C GLN A 371 -46.80 19.58 9.67
N LYS A 372 -48.12 19.35 9.63
CA LYS A 372 -49.09 20.06 10.48
C LYS A 372 -48.73 19.87 11.95
N GLN A 373 -48.82 20.96 12.72
CA GLN A 373 -48.49 21.00 14.16
C GLN A 373 -47.00 20.76 14.51
N SER A 374 -46.11 20.70 13.51
CA SER A 374 -44.66 20.74 13.80
C SER A 374 -44.24 22.11 14.31
N GLU A 375 -43.11 22.17 15.03
CA GLU A 375 -42.49 23.43 15.48
C GLU A 375 -42.30 24.41 14.32
N SER A 376 -41.79 23.92 13.18
CA SER A 376 -41.55 24.74 11.99
C SER A 376 -42.84 25.27 11.36
N TYR A 377 -43.94 24.51 11.43
CA TYR A 377 -45.25 24.97 10.98
C TYR A 377 -45.77 26.13 11.84
N TYR A 378 -45.62 26.03 13.17
CA TYR A 378 -45.98 27.12 14.08
C TYR A 378 -45.08 28.34 13.89
N TYR A 379 -43.78 28.15 13.71
CA TYR A 379 -42.85 29.23 13.41
C TYR A 379 -43.25 29.99 12.14
N ALA A 380 -43.56 29.28 11.05
CA ALA A 380 -44.07 29.89 9.82
C ALA A 380 -45.37 30.67 10.05
N ASP A 381 -46.30 30.15 10.86
CA ASP A 381 -47.56 30.82 11.19
C ASP A 381 -47.36 32.12 11.98
N ILE A 382 -46.49 32.09 12.98
CA ILE A 382 -46.12 33.26 13.80
C ILE A 382 -45.51 34.34 12.91
N ILE A 383 -44.55 33.96 12.06
CA ILE A 383 -43.89 34.89 11.13
C ILE A 383 -44.89 35.52 10.16
N LEU A 384 -45.80 34.74 9.57
CA LEU A 384 -46.82 35.25 8.64
C LEU A 384 -47.80 36.23 9.29
N LYS A 385 -48.05 36.08 10.60
CA LYS A 385 -48.93 36.96 11.39
C LYS A 385 -48.20 38.15 12.02
N SER A 386 -46.87 38.20 11.93
CA SER A 386 -46.07 39.25 12.55
C SER A 386 -46.34 40.61 11.90
N PRO A 387 -46.79 41.62 12.67
CA PRO A 387 -47.06 42.97 12.14
C PRO A 387 -45.77 43.74 11.81
N ASN A 388 -44.61 43.25 12.26
CA ASN A 388 -43.32 43.91 12.09
C ASN A 388 -42.67 43.63 10.72
N ILE A 389 -43.21 42.70 9.92
CA ILE A 389 -42.62 42.30 8.64
C ILE A 389 -43.34 43.01 7.50
N LYS A 390 -42.61 43.86 6.77
CA LYS A 390 -43.09 44.52 5.55
C LYS A 390 -42.88 43.61 4.34
N TRP A 391 -43.92 42.86 3.97
CA TRP A 391 -43.94 41.98 2.81
C TRP A 391 -43.91 42.76 1.49
N LYS A 392 -43.29 42.19 0.45
CA LYS A 392 -43.49 42.67 -0.93
C LYS A 392 -44.84 42.11 -1.39
N ASN A 393 -45.71 43.00 -1.87
CA ASN A 393 -47.01 42.62 -2.43
C ASN A 393 -46.86 41.81 -3.72
#